data_AF-X1M5D9-F1
#
_entry.id   AF-X1M5D9-F1
#
_cell.length_a   1.000
_cell.length_b   1.000
_cell.length_c   1.000
_cell.angle_alpha   90.00
_cell.angle_beta   90.00
_cell.angle_gamma   90.00
#
_symmetry.space_group_name_H-M   'P 1'
#
loop_
_entity.id
_entity.type
_entity.pdbx_description
1 polymer ?
#
loop_
_entity_poly.entity_id
_entity_poly.type
_entity_poly.pdbx_seq_one_letter_code
_entity_poly.pdbx_strand_id
1 'polypeptide(L)' 'MVEPKSYPIGNEVNNPQEFAALKEQLVIKTARDITTLPIDVLKAEFPADLRYKTDKPELIEL' A
#
# COMPACT_ATOMS: atom_id res chain seq x y z
N MET A 1 -5.91 -17.17 5.79
CA MET A 1 -6.09 -15.89 5.07
C MET A 1 -5.68 -14.75 5.97
N VAL A 2 -4.94 -13.77 5.43
CA VAL A 2 -4.52 -12.55 6.14
C VAL A 2 -4.88 -11.30 5.34
N GLU A 3 -5.13 -10.19 6.03
CA GLU A 3 -5.44 -8.89 5.42
C GLU A 3 -4.62 -7.78 6.11
N PRO A 4 -3.41 -7.47 5.61
CA PRO A 4 -2.64 -6.34 6.11
C PRO A 4 -3.31 -5.00 5.79
N LYS A 5 -3.14 -4.03 6.69
CA LYS A 5 -3.62 -2.66 6.52
C LYS A 5 -2.51 -1.67 6.82
N SER A 6 -2.24 -0.79 5.88
CA SER A 6 -1.39 0.38 6.07
C SER A 6 -2.16 1.47 6.79
N TYR A 7 -1.48 2.17 7.70
CA TYR A 7 -2.02 3.34 8.39
C TYR A 7 -0.88 4.30 8.76
N PRO A 8 -1.15 5.61 8.80
CA PRO A 8 -0.16 6.62 9.15
C PRO A 8 0.27 6.50 10.62
N ILE A 9 1.57 6.67 10.90
CA ILE A 9 2.18 6.67 12.23
C ILE A 9 3.20 7.82 12.39
N GLY A 10 2.71 9.04 12.62
CA GLY A 10 3.59 10.19 12.83
C GLY A 10 3.10 11.44 12.12
N ASN A 11 3.99 12.12 11.41
CA ASN A 11 3.69 13.38 10.72
C ASN A 11 2.61 13.20 9.65
N GLU A 12 2.60 12.04 9.00
CA GLU A 12 1.67 11.67 7.95
C GLU A 12 0.22 11.48 8.47
N VAL A 13 0.01 11.42 9.80
CA VAL A 13 -1.34 11.35 10.42
C VAL A 13 -2.16 12.60 10.07
N ASN A 14 -1.51 13.76 10.05
CA ASN A 14 -2.14 15.03 9.69
C ASN A 14 -1.82 15.45 8.25
N ASN A 15 -1.10 14.62 7.49
CA ASN A 15 -0.68 14.88 6.13
C ASN A 15 -1.02 13.69 5.21
N PRO A 16 -2.29 13.59 4.75
CA PRO A 16 -2.74 12.46 3.95
C PRO A 16 -2.02 12.34 2.59
N GLN A 17 -1.52 13.46 2.05
CA GLN A 17 -0.73 13.45 0.81
C GLN A 17 0.64 12.77 1.01
N GLU A 18 1.28 13.00 2.16
CA GLU A 18 2.53 12.34 2.53
C GLU A 18 2.31 10.84 2.73
N PHE A 19 1.23 10.44 3.42
CA PHE A 19 0.88 9.02 3.53
C PHE A 19 0.59 8.38 2.16
N ALA A 20 -0.11 9.08 1.28
CA ALA A 20 -0.39 8.62 -0.08
C ALA A 20 0.89 8.38 -0.90
N ALA A 21 1.91 9.22 -0.73
CA ALA A 21 3.22 9.05 -1.39
C ALA A 21 3.96 7.79 -0.90
N LEU A 22 3.72 7.34 0.32
CA LEU A 22 4.34 6.14 0.90
C LEU A 22 3.56 4.85 0.63
N LYS A 23 2.28 4.96 0.26
CA LYS A 23 1.34 3.82 0.20
C LYS A 23 1.80 2.71 -0.75
N GLU A 24 2.32 3.08 -1.91
CA GLU A 24 2.84 2.14 -2.91
C GLU A 24 3.93 1.23 -2.33
N GLN A 25 4.96 1.84 -1.76
CA GLN A 25 6.07 1.12 -1.14
C GLN A 25 5.60 0.26 0.02
N LEU A 26 4.71 0.77 0.88
CA LEU A 26 4.19 0.03 2.03
C LEU A 26 3.44 -1.24 1.63
N VAL A 27 2.53 -1.13 0.65
CA VAL A 27 1.74 -2.27 0.17
C VAL A 27 2.63 -3.32 -0.47
N ILE A 28 3.52 -2.91 -1.39
CA ILE A 28 4.41 -3.84 -2.11
C ILE A 28 5.38 -4.53 -1.15
N LYS A 29 6.02 -3.79 -0.24
CA LYS A 29 6.94 -4.36 0.74
C LYS A 29 6.23 -5.34 1.68
N THR A 30 5.07 -4.95 2.21
CA THR A 30 4.30 -5.80 3.12
C THR A 30 3.84 -7.08 2.42
N ALA A 31 3.42 -7.01 1.15
CA ALA A 31 3.07 -8.19 0.38
C ALA A 31 4.28 -9.14 0.23
N ARG A 32 5.47 -8.62 -0.08
CA ARG A 32 6.71 -9.42 -0.14
C ARG A 32 7.03 -10.07 1.21
N ASP A 33 6.98 -9.31 2.30
CA ASP A 33 7.31 -9.82 3.63
C ASP A 33 6.31 -10.89 4.09
N ILE A 34 5.01 -10.65 3.90
CA ILE A 34 3.93 -11.54 4.37
C ILE A 34 3.81 -12.82 3.54
N THR A 35 4.09 -12.77 2.24
CA THR A 35 4.05 -13.97 1.37
C THR A 35 5.17 -14.97 1.67
N THR A 36 6.18 -14.62 2.49
CA THR A 36 7.16 -15.58 3.01
C THR A 36 6.59 -16.52 4.08
N LEU A 37 5.45 -16.15 4.67
CA LEU A 37 4.75 -16.96 5.67
C LEU A 37 3.90 -18.04 5.00
N PRO A 38 3.61 -19.16 5.68
CA PRO A 38 2.73 -20.21 5.14
C PRO A 38 1.26 -19.75 5.15
N ILE A 39 0.89 -18.91 4.19
CA ILE A 39 -0.46 -18.37 4.02
C ILE A 39 -1.03 -18.77 2.64
N ASP A 40 -2.32 -19.15 2.62
CA ASP A 40 -2.98 -19.53 1.36
C ASP A 40 -3.44 -18.32 0.54
N VAL A 41 -3.87 -17.25 1.24
CA VAL A 41 -4.50 -16.08 0.64
C VAL A 41 -4.06 -14.81 1.36
N LEU A 42 -3.54 -13.86 0.58
CA LEU A 42 -3.25 -12.48 0.98
C LEU A 42 -4.28 -11.55 0.34
N LYS A 43 -5.09 -10.89 1.18
CA LYS A 43 -5.96 -9.78 0.74
C LYS A 43 -5.22 -8.47 0.98
N ALA A 44 -4.77 -7.81 -0.08
CA ALA A 44 -4.00 -6.58 -0.01
C ALA A 44 -4.82 -5.33 -0.41
N GLU A 45 -4.36 -4.16 0.02
CA GLU A 45 -4.84 -2.89 -0.50
C GLU A 45 -4.31 -2.63 -1.93
N PHE A 46 -4.94 -1.73 -2.67
CA PHE A 46 -4.35 -1.23 -3.92
C PHE A 46 -3.11 -0.36 -3.61
N PRO A 47 -1.97 -0.52 -4.32
CA PRO A 47 -0.70 0.14 -3.99
C PRO A 47 -0.65 1.62 -4.42
N ALA A 48 -1.76 2.34 -4.35
CA ALA A 48 -1.82 3.78 -4.60
C ALA A 48 -3.08 4.38 -3.97
N ASP A 49 -3.03 5.67 -3.65
CA ASP A 49 -4.23 6.45 -3.33
C ASP A 49 -4.67 7.22 -4.58
N LEU A 50 -5.82 6.81 -5.14
CA LEU A 50 -6.36 7.36 -6.39
C LEU A 50 -6.78 8.84 -6.30
N ARG A 51 -6.84 9.41 -5.08
CA ARG A 51 -7.07 10.85 -4.89
C ARG A 51 -5.81 11.68 -5.23
N TYR A 52 -4.63 11.07 -5.14
CA TYR A 52 -3.34 11.75 -5.31
C TYR A 52 -2.52 11.23 -6.49
N LYS A 53 -2.65 9.93 -6.84
CA LYS A 53 -2.00 9.31 -8.01
C LYS A 53 -3.07 8.91 -9.04
N THR A 54 -3.15 9.65 -10.14
CA THR A 54 -4.21 9.52 -11.15
C THR A 54 -3.70 9.15 -12.54
N ASP A 55 -2.37 9.16 -12.76
CA ASP A 55 -1.78 8.77 -14.04
C ASP A 55 -2.01 7.28 -14.31
N LYS A 56 -2.82 6.98 -15.31
CA LYS A 56 -3.24 5.60 -15.58
C LYS A 56 -2.09 4.71 -16.05
N PRO A 57 -1.22 5.14 -16.99
CA PRO A 57 -0.03 4.36 -17.34
C PRO A 57 0.80 3.98 -16.12
N GLU A 58 1.10 4.93 -15.23
CA GLU A 58 1.85 4.64 -14.01
C GLU A 58 1.14 3.63 -13.09
N LEU A 59 -0.19 3.73 -12.96
CA LEU A 59 -0.98 2.82 -12.12
C LEU A 59 -1.06 1.37 -12.66
N ILE A 60 -0.90 1.19 -13.97
CA ILE A 60 -0.93 -0.13 -14.62
C ILE A 60 0.41 -0.86 -14.45
N GLU A 61 1.51 -0.12 -14.35
CA GLU A 61 2.87 -0.65 -14.20
C GLU A 61 3.29 -0.90 -12.73
N LEU A 62 2.34 -0.80 -11.78
CA LEU A 62 2.56 -1.04 -10.35
C LEU A 62 2.72 -2.51 -9.96
#